data_AF-A0AA88RL08-F1
#
_entry.id   AF-A0AA88RL08-F1
#
_cell.length_a   1.000
_cell.length_b   1.000
_cell.length_c   1.000
_cell.angle_alpha   90.00
_cell.angle_beta   90.00
_cell.angle_gamma   90.00
#
_symmetry.space_group_name_H-M   'P 1'
#
loop_
_entity.id
_entity.type
_entity.pdbx_description
1 polymer ?
#
loop_
_entity_poly.entity_id
_entity_poly.type
_entity_poly.pdbx_seq_one_letter_code
_entity_poly.pdbx_strand_id
1 'polypeptide(L)'
;MANHFTNTLHHRLPVLTSVNLSLSSISSVTSSCAFNCGPKYTEILNRGTGGYRTAKRRLVIGFGASFWAQFMSMAGNVGGKSFIASARQKGAIEQVLTNVEWPEQFPFKDEDFQRFDESPDTLFYEAPRFVTHIDDPAIAALTRYYSEVFPPINTPGVALLDMCSSWVSHFPAGYKQERVVGMGLNKKELERNPVLTEYIVQDLNVNPKLPFEDNSFDVITNVVSVDYLTKPIDVFKEMSRVLKPGGLAVISFSNRCFFTKAISIWTSTGDADHAMIVGAYFHYAGGFEPPQAVDISPNPGRSDPMYIVYSKKLATA
;
A
#
# COMPACT_ATOMS: atom_id res chain seq x y z
N MET A 1 15.84 57.80 -25.37
CA MET A 1 16.88 58.03 -26.40
C MET A 1 18.09 57.15 -26.09
N ALA A 2 18.24 56.03 -26.79
CA ALA A 2 19.50 55.35 -27.09
C ALA A 2 19.19 54.22 -28.10
N ASN A 3 20.06 54.06 -29.08
CA ASN A 3 19.79 53.51 -30.40
C ASN A 3 19.81 51.99 -30.51
N HIS A 4 19.05 51.52 -31.51
CA HIS A 4 19.10 50.23 -32.19
C HIS A 4 20.50 49.90 -32.76
N PHE A 5 20.89 48.62 -32.71
CA PHE A 5 21.41 47.90 -33.87
C PHE A 5 21.07 46.40 -33.80
N THR A 6 20.59 45.91 -34.93
CA THR A 6 20.13 44.57 -35.29
C THR A 6 21.28 43.58 -35.50
N ASN A 7 21.07 42.29 -35.22
CA ASN A 7 21.77 41.24 -35.97
C ASN A 7 20.96 39.94 -36.06
N THR A 8 21.22 39.23 -37.15
CA THR A 8 20.28 38.45 -37.96
C THR A 8 20.35 36.94 -37.67
N LEU A 9 19.23 36.26 -37.93
CA LEU A 9 19.00 34.81 -37.93
C LEU A 9 20.05 34.01 -38.74
N HIS A 10 20.39 32.81 -38.25
CA HIS A 10 20.53 31.62 -39.11
C HIS A 10 20.24 30.31 -38.35
N HIS A 11 19.13 29.68 -38.73
CA HIS A 11 18.82 28.27 -38.49
C HIS A 11 19.73 27.37 -39.34
N ARG A 12 20.30 26.30 -38.76
CA ARG A 12 20.74 25.11 -39.50
C ARG A 12 20.45 23.83 -38.70
N LEU A 13 19.60 22.98 -39.29
CA LEU A 13 19.36 21.57 -38.96
C LEU A 13 20.42 20.68 -39.66
N PRO A 14 20.76 19.50 -39.12
CA PRO A 14 21.24 18.36 -39.91
C PRO A 14 20.08 17.37 -40.15
N VAL A 15 19.57 17.25 -41.39
CA VAL A 15 19.92 16.28 -42.45
C VAL A 15 19.77 14.82 -42.02
N LEU A 16 18.62 14.25 -42.41
CA LEU A 16 18.31 12.83 -42.52
C LEU A 16 19.04 12.22 -43.73
N THR A 17 19.68 11.07 -43.55
CA THR A 17 20.09 10.17 -44.63
C THR A 17 19.33 8.85 -44.52
N SER A 18 18.50 8.58 -45.53
CA SER A 18 17.91 7.29 -45.87
C SER A 18 18.85 6.51 -46.83
N VAL A 19 18.40 5.32 -47.27
CA VAL A 19 19.00 4.36 -48.24
C VAL A 19 19.72 3.19 -47.52
N ASN A 20 19.46 1.89 -47.73
CA ASN A 20 18.64 1.16 -48.70
C ASN A 20 18.21 -0.21 -48.13
N LEU A 21 17.09 -0.73 -48.66
CA LEU A 21 16.66 -2.13 -48.57
C LEU A 21 17.60 -3.06 -49.35
N SER A 22 17.89 -4.24 -48.82
CA SER A 22 18.30 -5.39 -49.62
C SER A 22 17.59 -6.64 -49.13
N LEU A 23 16.76 -7.21 -50.02
CA LEU A 23 16.19 -8.55 -49.93
C LEU A 23 17.30 -9.60 -50.08
N SER A 24 17.23 -10.67 -49.27
CA SER A 24 17.63 -12.01 -49.73
C SER A 24 16.87 -13.11 -48.99
N SER A 25 16.01 -13.76 -49.75
CA SER A 25 15.91 -15.22 -49.92
C SER A 25 15.61 -16.14 -48.72
N ILE A 26 14.33 -16.47 -48.64
CA ILE A 26 13.69 -17.77 -48.39
C ILE A 26 14.63 -19.00 -48.43
N SER A 27 14.54 -19.84 -47.40
CA SER A 27 14.48 -21.30 -47.56
C SER A 27 13.56 -21.93 -46.51
N SER A 28 12.50 -22.51 -47.02
CA SER A 28 11.49 -23.32 -46.35
C SER A 28 12.01 -24.74 -46.11
N VAL A 29 11.77 -25.30 -44.92
CA VAL A 29 11.63 -26.76 -44.76
C VAL A 29 10.20 -27.05 -44.33
N THR A 30 9.51 -27.70 -45.25
CA THR A 30 8.20 -28.33 -45.14
C THR A 30 8.27 -29.58 -44.26
N SER A 31 7.27 -29.78 -43.40
CA SER A 31 6.68 -31.11 -43.23
C SER A 31 5.17 -30.96 -43.09
N SER A 32 4.50 -31.31 -44.16
CA SER A 32 3.06 -31.49 -44.28
C SER A 32 2.72 -32.96 -44.03
N CYS A 33 1.75 -33.24 -43.18
CA CYS A 33 0.79 -34.31 -43.39
C CYS A 33 -0.58 -33.78 -43.03
N ALA A 34 -1.49 -33.86 -44.00
CA ALA A 34 -2.83 -33.30 -43.96
C ALA A 34 -3.89 -34.40 -44.12
N PHE A 35 -5.13 -34.00 -43.82
CA PHE A 35 -6.41 -34.59 -44.25
C PHE A 35 -6.91 -35.85 -43.49
N ASN A 36 -8.20 -36.03 -43.18
CA ASN A 36 -9.41 -35.36 -43.66
C ASN A 36 -10.67 -35.63 -42.78
N CYS A 37 -11.62 -34.68 -42.87
CA CYS A 37 -13.09 -34.78 -42.93
C CYS A 37 -13.97 -35.64 -41.98
N GLY A 38 -14.69 -34.94 -41.08
CA GLY A 38 -16.17 -34.84 -40.85
C GLY A 38 -17.12 -36.06 -40.89
N PRO A 39 -18.47 -35.89 -40.77
CA PRO A 39 -19.26 -34.73 -40.30
C PRO A 39 -20.50 -35.07 -39.39
N LYS A 40 -21.16 -34.02 -38.89
CA LYS A 40 -22.61 -33.86 -38.54
C LYS A 40 -23.28 -34.74 -37.47
N TYR A 41 -23.98 -34.10 -36.52
CA TYR A 41 -25.43 -34.27 -36.29
C TYR A 41 -26.04 -33.07 -35.56
N THR A 42 -27.27 -32.72 -35.95
CA THR A 42 -28.09 -31.57 -35.60
C THR A 42 -29.17 -31.90 -34.57
N GLU A 43 -29.61 -30.85 -33.85
CA GLU A 43 -30.94 -30.62 -33.24
C GLU A 43 -31.46 -31.50 -32.08
N ILE A 44 -31.92 -30.84 -30.99
CA ILE A 44 -33.35 -30.63 -30.71
C ILE A 44 -33.52 -29.60 -29.59
N LEU A 45 -34.42 -28.65 -29.84
CA LEU A 45 -35.03 -27.69 -28.91
C LEU A 45 -35.82 -28.39 -27.80
N ASN A 46 -35.77 -27.86 -26.57
CA ASN A 46 -37.00 -27.78 -25.80
C ASN A 46 -37.03 -26.57 -24.84
N ARG A 47 -38.14 -25.81 -24.96
CA ARG A 47 -38.55 -24.69 -24.11
C ARG A 47 -38.98 -25.22 -22.73
N GLY A 48 -38.66 -24.47 -21.68
CA GLY A 48 -39.14 -24.71 -20.32
C GLY A 48 -39.03 -23.45 -19.45
N THR A 49 -40.09 -22.65 -19.52
CA THR A 49 -40.62 -21.69 -18.54
C THR A 49 -39.89 -21.46 -17.21
N GLY A 50 -39.58 -20.18 -16.95
CA GLY A 50 -40.02 -19.44 -15.76
C GLY A 50 -39.75 -20.04 -14.37
N GLY A 51 -38.76 -19.48 -13.68
CA GLY A 51 -38.59 -19.65 -12.25
C GLY A 51 -37.67 -18.57 -11.68
N TYR A 52 -38.26 -17.47 -11.21
CA TYR A 52 -37.59 -16.50 -10.35
C TYR A 52 -37.00 -17.24 -9.15
N ARG A 53 -35.67 -17.39 -9.08
CA ARG A 53 -35.00 -17.84 -7.87
C ARG A 53 -34.88 -16.66 -6.93
N THR A 54 -35.86 -16.57 -6.03
CA THR A 54 -35.81 -15.74 -4.83
C THR A 54 -34.52 -16.06 -4.07
N ALA A 55 -33.67 -15.06 -3.88
CA ALA A 55 -32.51 -15.16 -3.00
C ALA A 55 -32.98 -15.57 -1.60
N LYS A 56 -32.57 -16.76 -1.16
CA LYS A 56 -32.82 -17.22 0.22
C LYS A 56 -32.03 -16.30 1.16
N ARG A 57 -32.71 -15.36 1.81
CA ARG A 57 -32.21 -14.69 3.02
C ARG A 57 -31.93 -15.79 4.05
N ARG A 58 -30.65 -16.06 4.31
CA ARG A 58 -30.25 -16.87 5.45
C ARG A 58 -30.30 -15.99 6.69
N LEU A 59 -31.20 -16.36 7.60
CA LEU A 59 -31.22 -15.93 8.98
C LEU A 59 -29.97 -16.53 9.65
N VAL A 60 -28.94 -15.71 9.89
CA VAL A 60 -27.78 -16.11 10.67
C VAL A 60 -28.16 -15.97 12.15
N ILE A 61 -28.48 -17.10 12.78
CA ILE A 61 -28.60 -17.20 14.23
C ILE A 61 -27.18 -17.07 14.79
N GLY A 62 -27.02 -16.10 15.69
CA GLY A 62 -25.75 -15.51 16.06
C GLY A 62 -24.83 -16.40 16.87
N PHE A 63 -23.55 -16.30 16.53
CA PHE A 63 -22.40 -16.18 17.44
C PHE A 63 -21.33 -15.43 16.64
N GLY A 64 -21.30 -14.10 16.77
CA GLY A 64 -20.47 -13.22 15.94
C GLY A 64 -20.80 -11.73 16.05
N ALA A 65 -21.92 -11.38 16.69
CA ALA A 65 -22.33 -9.99 16.93
C ALA A 65 -21.64 -9.34 18.14
N SER A 66 -20.85 -10.08 18.94
CA SER A 66 -20.38 -9.57 20.24
C SER A 66 -19.20 -8.60 20.17
N PHE A 67 -18.37 -8.64 19.12
CA PHE A 67 -17.22 -7.74 19.02
C PHE A 67 -17.61 -6.36 18.49
N TRP A 68 -18.42 -6.32 17.42
CA TRP A 68 -18.91 -5.07 16.83
C TRP A 68 -19.95 -4.34 17.71
N ALA A 69 -20.77 -5.08 18.47
CA ALA A 69 -21.79 -4.46 19.32
C ALA A 69 -21.22 -3.79 20.58
N GLN A 70 -20.12 -4.31 21.13
CA GLN A 70 -19.52 -3.76 22.35
C GLN A 70 -18.84 -2.40 22.10
N PHE A 71 -18.36 -2.15 20.87
CA PHE A 71 -17.85 -0.85 20.45
C PHE A 71 -18.97 0.16 20.10
N MET A 72 -20.08 -0.30 19.51
CA MET A 72 -21.26 0.55 19.25
C MET A 72 -21.93 1.07 20.54
N SER A 73 -21.76 0.38 21.67
CA SER A 73 -22.33 0.80 22.95
C SER A 73 -21.66 2.05 23.55
N MET A 74 -20.44 2.41 23.13
CA MET A 74 -19.74 3.62 23.60
C MET A 74 -20.05 4.86 22.74
N ALA A 75 -20.60 4.68 21.53
CA ALA A 75 -21.01 5.76 20.63
C ALA A 75 -22.49 6.17 20.80
N GLY A 76 -23.27 5.43 21.59
CA GLY A 76 -24.73 5.53 21.65
C GLY A 76 -25.35 6.64 22.52
N ASN A 77 -24.57 7.58 23.07
CA ASN A 77 -25.11 8.60 23.99
C ASN A 77 -24.99 10.05 23.50
N VAL A 78 -25.20 10.29 22.20
CA VAL A 78 -25.38 11.66 21.67
C VAL A 78 -26.64 11.71 20.82
N GLY A 79 -27.75 11.97 21.49
CA GLY A 79 -29.01 12.31 20.84
C GLY A 79 -28.96 13.71 20.23
N GLY A 80 -29.32 13.79 18.95
CA GLY A 80 -30.11 14.91 18.43
C GLY A 80 -29.36 16.13 17.88
N LYS A 81 -29.54 16.28 16.56
CA LYS A 81 -29.48 17.50 15.73
C LYS A 81 -28.16 17.78 15.00
N SER A 82 -28.35 17.85 13.68
CA SER A 82 -27.44 18.23 12.62
C SER A 82 -26.78 19.61 12.84
N PHE A 83 -25.57 19.72 12.26
CA PHE A 83 -24.64 20.85 12.22
C PHE A 83 -23.72 21.00 13.45
N ILE A 84 -22.40 21.03 13.14
CA ILE A 84 -21.22 21.18 14.01
C ILE A 84 -20.70 19.86 14.61
N ALA A 85 -19.58 19.34 14.05
CA ALA A 85 -18.38 18.94 14.81
C ALA A 85 -17.34 18.23 13.91
N SER A 86 -16.66 18.96 13.02
CA SER A 86 -15.39 18.50 12.42
C SER A 86 -14.20 18.61 13.40
N ALA A 87 -14.43 19.01 14.65
CA ALA A 87 -13.40 19.44 15.58
C ALA A 87 -13.17 18.50 16.78
N ARG A 88 -13.58 17.22 16.70
CA ARG A 88 -13.48 16.30 17.85
C ARG A 88 -12.77 14.95 17.60
N GLN A 89 -12.13 14.75 16.45
CA GLN A 89 -11.57 13.43 16.07
C GLN A 89 -10.10 13.20 16.43
N LYS A 90 -9.30 14.26 16.68
CA LYS A 90 -7.85 14.14 16.97
C LYS A 90 -7.48 13.54 18.34
N GLY A 91 -8.44 12.90 19.01
CA GLY A 91 -8.19 12.11 20.21
C GLY A 91 -8.79 10.71 20.12
N ALA A 92 -9.65 10.46 19.12
CA ALA A 92 -10.27 9.16 18.94
C ALA A 92 -9.22 8.14 18.48
N ILE A 93 -8.41 8.48 17.47
CA ILE A 93 -7.37 7.61 16.92
C ILE A 93 -6.30 7.27 17.96
N GLU A 94 -5.83 8.25 18.73
CA GLU A 94 -4.82 8.05 19.77
C GLU A 94 -5.30 7.11 20.89
N GLN A 95 -6.60 7.17 21.19
CA GLN A 95 -7.22 6.36 22.23
C GLN A 95 -7.54 4.94 21.75
N VAL A 96 -7.67 4.72 20.44
CA VAL A 96 -8.05 3.43 19.85
C VAL A 96 -7.12 2.29 20.30
N LEU A 97 -5.82 2.53 20.38
CA LEU A 97 -4.83 1.52 20.79
C LEU A 97 -4.45 1.58 22.27
N THR A 98 -5.13 2.41 23.07
CA THR A 98 -4.85 2.53 24.51
C THR A 98 -5.61 1.48 25.30
N ASN A 99 -4.89 0.68 26.11
CA ASN A 99 -5.47 -0.35 26.99
C ASN A 99 -6.40 -1.35 26.27
N VAL A 100 -6.05 -1.73 25.04
CA VAL A 100 -6.83 -2.70 24.27
C VAL A 100 -6.71 -4.09 24.90
N GLU A 101 -7.86 -4.71 25.16
CA GLU A 101 -7.95 -6.12 25.48
C GLU A 101 -8.04 -6.92 24.17
N TRP A 102 -6.89 -7.42 23.70
CA TRP A 102 -6.83 -8.24 22.50
C TRP A 102 -7.40 -9.64 22.77
N PRO A 103 -8.25 -10.19 21.88
CA PRO A 103 -8.66 -11.58 21.99
C PRO A 103 -7.43 -12.51 21.87
N GLU A 104 -7.53 -13.72 22.45
CA GLU A 104 -6.42 -14.68 22.43
C GLU A 104 -5.98 -15.05 21.01
N GLN A 105 -6.92 -15.06 20.06
CA GLN A 105 -6.68 -15.41 18.67
C GLN A 105 -6.83 -14.19 17.76
N PHE A 106 -6.11 -14.21 16.65
CA PHE A 106 -6.21 -13.19 15.60
C PHE A 106 -7.67 -13.10 15.12
N PRO A 107 -8.32 -11.92 15.20
CA PRO A 107 -9.77 -11.81 15.04
C PRO A 107 -10.23 -11.76 13.59
N PHE A 108 -9.31 -11.56 12.64
CA PHE A 108 -9.62 -11.44 11.21
C PHE A 108 -9.53 -12.79 10.50
N LYS A 109 -10.38 -12.98 9.50
CA LYS A 109 -10.49 -14.22 8.71
C LYS A 109 -9.86 -14.04 7.33
N ASP A 110 -9.66 -15.13 6.62
CA ASP A 110 -9.11 -15.09 5.26
C ASP A 110 -9.95 -14.23 4.31
N GLU A 111 -11.28 -14.17 4.49
CA GLU A 111 -12.15 -13.33 3.66
C GLU A 111 -11.91 -11.82 3.85
N ASP A 112 -11.42 -11.42 5.03
CA ASP A 112 -11.10 -10.02 5.36
C ASP A 112 -9.91 -9.50 4.53
N PHE A 113 -9.08 -10.43 4.01
CA PHE A 113 -7.89 -10.14 3.21
C PHE A 113 -8.10 -10.35 1.70
N GLN A 114 -9.31 -10.72 1.27
CA GLN A 114 -9.66 -10.80 -0.15
C GLN A 114 -9.81 -9.41 -0.77
N ARG A 115 -9.70 -9.34 -2.08
CA ARG A 115 -9.77 -8.10 -2.87
C ARG A 115 -10.81 -8.21 -3.96
N PHE A 116 -11.28 -7.07 -4.45
CA PHE A 116 -12.17 -7.07 -5.61
C PHE A 116 -11.45 -7.52 -6.88
N ASP A 117 -10.20 -7.09 -7.06
CA ASP A 117 -9.31 -7.50 -8.13
C ASP A 117 -8.15 -8.35 -7.59
N GLU A 118 -8.33 -9.67 -7.70
CA GLU A 118 -7.34 -10.68 -7.33
C GLU A 118 -6.32 -10.99 -8.45
N SER A 119 -6.32 -10.23 -9.56
CA SER A 119 -5.27 -10.38 -10.56
C SER A 119 -3.89 -10.04 -9.95
N PRO A 120 -2.79 -10.62 -10.47
CA PRO A 120 -1.45 -10.38 -9.94
C PRO A 120 -1.10 -8.90 -9.84
N ASP A 121 -0.49 -8.48 -8.73
CA ASP A 121 -0.15 -7.08 -8.48
C ASP A 121 0.90 -6.57 -9.47
N THR A 122 1.76 -7.47 -9.96
CA THR A 122 2.73 -7.20 -11.03
C THR A 122 2.09 -6.65 -12.30
N LEU A 123 0.84 -7.03 -12.62
CA LEU A 123 0.11 -6.46 -13.77
C LEU A 123 -0.41 -5.05 -13.46
N PHE A 124 -0.95 -4.85 -12.26
CA PHE A 124 -1.51 -3.55 -11.85
C PHE A 124 -0.42 -2.46 -11.71
N TYR A 125 0.78 -2.86 -11.27
CA TYR A 125 1.94 -1.98 -11.05
C TYR A 125 2.98 -2.05 -12.19
N GLU A 126 2.66 -2.65 -13.34
CA GLU A 126 3.58 -2.75 -14.48
C GLU A 126 4.00 -1.35 -15.00
N ALA A 127 3.02 -0.47 -15.20
CA ALA A 127 3.25 0.90 -15.64
C ALA A 127 3.61 1.80 -14.44
N PRO A 128 4.74 2.55 -14.50
CA PRO A 128 5.12 3.44 -13.42
C PRO A 128 4.16 4.63 -13.31
N ARG A 129 3.92 5.08 -12.08
CA ARG A 129 3.10 6.22 -11.70
C ARG A 129 3.97 7.25 -10.98
N PHE A 130 4.45 8.25 -11.70
CA PHE A 130 5.20 9.37 -11.12
C PHE A 130 4.27 10.45 -10.58
N VAL A 131 3.40 10.05 -9.66
CA VAL A 131 2.45 10.93 -8.95
C VAL A 131 2.49 10.60 -7.47
N THR A 132 2.04 11.53 -6.64
CA THR A 132 1.76 11.26 -5.24
C THR A 132 0.31 10.79 -5.09
N HIS A 133 0.07 9.88 -4.15
CA HIS A 133 -1.27 9.29 -3.92
C HIS A 133 -2.09 10.00 -2.83
N ILE A 134 -1.47 11.00 -2.21
CA ILE A 134 -2.01 11.88 -1.18
C ILE A 134 -1.65 13.34 -1.53
N ASP A 135 -2.43 14.29 -1.02
CA ASP A 135 -2.23 15.71 -1.26
C ASP A 135 -1.02 16.33 -0.53
N ASP A 136 -0.62 17.52 -0.98
CA ASP A 136 0.55 18.22 -0.46
C ASP A 136 0.47 18.51 1.05
N PRO A 137 -0.67 18.93 1.62
CA PRO A 137 -0.81 19.03 3.08
C PRO A 137 -0.51 17.72 3.81
N ALA A 138 -1.09 16.59 3.37
CA ALA A 138 -0.87 15.27 3.99
C ALA A 138 0.59 14.85 3.91
N ILE A 139 1.23 15.09 2.77
CA ILE A 139 2.68 14.89 2.58
C ILE A 139 3.48 15.74 3.56
N ALA A 140 3.14 17.02 3.71
CA ALA A 140 3.85 17.92 4.61
C ALA A 140 3.72 17.48 6.08
N ALA A 141 2.53 17.00 6.48
CA ALA A 141 2.31 16.46 7.82
C ALA A 141 3.14 15.19 8.08
N LEU A 142 3.16 14.26 7.13
CA LEU A 142 3.97 13.03 7.21
C LEU A 142 5.46 13.34 7.24
N THR A 143 5.92 14.24 6.38
CA THR A 143 7.32 14.69 6.32
C THR A 143 7.75 15.29 7.66
N ARG A 144 6.89 16.09 8.29
CA ARG A 144 7.13 16.65 9.61
C ARG A 144 7.22 15.55 10.67
N TYR A 145 6.29 14.60 10.67
CA TYR A 145 6.33 13.47 11.60
C TYR A 145 7.66 12.69 11.48
N TYR A 146 8.09 12.38 10.27
CA TYR A 146 9.40 11.73 10.04
C TYR A 146 10.57 12.58 10.55
N SER A 147 10.53 13.91 10.43
CA SER A 147 11.58 14.78 10.97
C SER A 147 11.69 14.73 12.51
N GLU A 148 10.61 14.35 13.20
CA GLU A 148 10.56 14.24 14.66
C GLU A 148 11.01 12.86 15.15
N VAL A 149 10.76 11.79 14.38
CA VAL A 149 11.00 10.40 14.83
C VAL A 149 12.20 9.71 14.19
N PHE A 150 12.70 10.20 13.05
CA PHE A 150 13.86 9.59 12.40
C PHE A 150 15.16 9.87 13.17
N PRO A 151 16.11 8.92 13.15
CA PRO A 151 17.47 9.18 13.62
C PRO A 151 18.10 10.36 12.87
N PRO A 152 19.00 11.13 13.50
CA PRO A 152 19.69 12.25 12.85
C PRO A 152 20.38 11.83 11.55
N ILE A 153 20.41 12.75 10.58
CA ILE A 153 21.07 12.55 9.28
C ILE A 153 22.55 12.14 9.41
N ASN A 154 23.01 11.20 8.57
CA ASN A 154 24.36 10.60 8.62
C ASN A 154 24.74 10.01 9.99
N THR A 155 23.81 9.38 10.69
CA THR A 155 24.14 8.64 11.93
C THR A 155 24.82 7.33 11.56
N PRO A 156 26.07 7.07 12.01
CA PRO A 156 26.79 5.85 11.66
C PRO A 156 26.05 4.58 12.08
N GLY A 157 25.99 3.60 11.18
CA GLY A 157 25.37 2.29 11.45
C GLY A 157 23.84 2.27 11.45
N VAL A 158 23.17 3.41 11.21
CA VAL A 158 21.72 3.49 11.07
C VAL A 158 21.30 3.10 9.65
N ALA A 159 20.37 2.15 9.55
CA ALA A 159 19.78 1.70 8.29
C ALA A 159 18.25 1.83 8.32
N LEU A 160 17.68 2.25 7.19
CA LEU A 160 16.24 2.39 6.99
C LEU A 160 15.75 1.44 5.90
N LEU A 161 14.54 0.90 6.07
CA LEU A 161 13.82 0.13 5.07
C LEU A 161 12.46 0.79 4.79
N ASP A 162 12.25 1.24 3.56
CA ASP A 162 10.98 1.74 3.06
C ASP A 162 10.25 0.63 2.30
N MET A 163 9.23 0.05 2.95
CA MET A 163 8.43 -1.05 2.43
C MET A 163 7.26 -0.53 1.58
N CYS A 164 6.96 -1.26 0.51
CA CYS A 164 6.00 -0.85 -0.50
C CYS A 164 6.33 0.54 -1.09
N SER A 165 7.63 0.83 -1.23
CA SER A 165 8.17 2.08 -1.73
C SER A 165 7.86 2.29 -3.22
N SER A 166 7.98 3.54 -3.64
CA SER A 166 7.77 4.02 -5.00
C SER A 166 8.89 5.02 -5.35
N TRP A 167 8.59 6.00 -6.19
CA TRP A 167 9.52 7.04 -6.64
C TRP A 167 9.75 8.16 -5.61
N VAL A 168 9.02 8.13 -4.49
CA VAL A 168 9.15 9.10 -3.39
C VAL A 168 8.74 8.44 -2.08
N SER A 169 9.54 8.61 -1.02
CA SER A 169 9.28 8.09 0.34
C SER A 169 8.70 9.12 1.32
N HIS A 170 8.57 10.38 0.88
CA HIS A 170 8.14 11.52 1.70
C HIS A 170 9.04 11.82 2.92
N PHE A 171 10.31 11.44 2.85
CA PHE A 171 11.29 11.75 3.88
C PHE A 171 11.61 13.26 3.91
N PRO A 172 12.08 13.80 5.04
CA PRO A 172 12.51 15.20 5.14
C PRO A 172 13.50 15.57 4.03
N ALA A 173 13.37 16.79 3.50
CA ALA A 173 14.24 17.27 2.44
C ALA A 173 15.71 17.20 2.85
N GLY A 174 16.52 16.52 2.03
CA GLY A 174 17.95 16.31 2.30
C GLY A 174 18.27 15.20 3.29
N TYR A 175 17.27 14.47 3.82
CA TYR A 175 17.51 13.30 4.66
C TYR A 175 18.33 12.25 3.89
N LYS A 176 19.37 11.73 4.54
CA LYS A 176 20.24 10.68 4.02
C LYS A 176 20.84 9.86 5.16
N GLN A 177 21.04 8.59 4.88
CA GLN A 177 21.88 7.68 5.66
C GLN A 177 22.77 6.88 4.72
N GLU A 178 23.76 6.19 5.30
CA GLU A 178 24.60 5.26 4.56
C GLU A 178 23.78 4.17 3.86
N ARG A 179 22.67 3.75 4.49
CA ARG A 179 21.78 2.71 3.97
C ARG A 179 20.31 3.08 4.12
N VAL A 180 19.65 3.28 2.99
CA VAL A 180 18.20 3.45 2.86
C VAL A 180 17.71 2.54 1.75
N VAL A 181 16.97 1.50 2.11
CA VAL A 181 16.55 0.45 1.18
C VAL A 181 15.08 0.63 0.84
N GLY A 182 14.73 0.65 -0.44
CA GLY A 182 13.33 0.65 -0.87
C GLY A 182 12.92 -0.71 -1.40
N MET A 183 11.76 -1.20 -0.98
CA MET A 183 11.15 -2.40 -1.54
C MET A 183 9.81 -2.07 -2.16
N GLY A 184 9.61 -2.39 -3.44
CA GLY A 184 8.36 -2.07 -4.14
C GLY A 184 8.12 -2.97 -5.34
N LEU A 185 7.09 -2.64 -6.11
CA LEU A 185 6.65 -3.44 -7.25
C LEU A 185 7.13 -2.90 -8.60
N ASN A 186 7.43 -1.59 -8.70
CA ASN A 186 7.84 -0.97 -9.94
C ASN A 186 9.30 -0.54 -9.91
N LYS A 187 10.15 -1.19 -10.73
CA LYS A 187 11.58 -0.88 -10.83
C LYS A 187 11.85 0.59 -11.20
N LYS A 188 11.10 1.15 -12.16
CA LYS A 188 11.33 2.51 -12.66
C LYS A 188 10.95 3.57 -11.62
N GLU A 189 10.00 3.26 -10.73
CA GLU A 189 9.69 4.11 -9.59
C GLU A 189 10.83 4.09 -8.59
N LEU A 190 11.26 2.91 -8.14
CA LEU A 190 12.34 2.75 -7.17
C LEU A 190 13.66 3.40 -7.64
N GLU A 191 14.02 3.24 -8.92
CA GLU A 191 15.21 3.87 -9.51
C GLU A 191 15.19 5.40 -9.48
N ARG A 192 14.01 6.02 -9.44
CA ARG A 192 13.87 7.49 -9.39
C ARG A 192 13.76 8.04 -7.98
N ASN A 193 13.68 7.18 -6.96
CA ASN A 193 13.52 7.63 -5.60
C ASN A 193 14.84 8.21 -5.06
N PRO A 194 14.92 9.52 -4.78
CA PRO A 194 16.18 10.20 -4.52
C PRO A 194 16.78 9.87 -3.14
N VAL A 195 16.02 9.25 -2.23
CA VAL A 195 16.52 8.93 -0.89
C VAL A 195 17.05 7.50 -0.78
N LEU A 196 16.76 6.63 -1.76
CA LEU A 196 17.18 5.23 -1.71
C LEU A 196 18.64 5.08 -2.11
N THR A 197 19.39 4.30 -1.33
CA THR A 197 20.76 3.87 -1.66
C THR A 197 20.77 2.54 -2.41
N GLU A 198 19.76 1.71 -2.18
CA GLU A 198 19.53 0.44 -2.87
C GLU A 198 18.03 0.13 -2.92
N TYR A 199 17.62 -0.75 -3.84
CA TYR A 199 16.21 -1.14 -3.94
C TYR A 199 16.04 -2.62 -4.34
N ILE A 200 14.88 -3.19 -3.99
CA ILE A 200 14.49 -4.55 -4.36
C ILE A 200 13.07 -4.54 -4.93
N VAL A 201 12.89 -5.21 -6.07
CA VAL A 201 11.56 -5.43 -6.65
C VAL A 201 11.04 -6.76 -6.14
N GLN A 202 10.02 -6.72 -5.29
CA GLN A 202 9.41 -7.93 -4.72
C GLN A 202 7.95 -7.69 -4.38
N ASP A 203 7.11 -8.67 -4.75
CA ASP A 203 5.71 -8.72 -4.36
C ASP A 203 5.58 -9.45 -3.02
N LEU A 204 5.21 -8.69 -1.97
CA LEU A 204 5.03 -9.22 -0.61
C LEU A 204 3.76 -10.08 -0.46
N ASN A 205 2.77 -9.92 -1.35
CA ASN A 205 1.58 -10.77 -1.36
C ASN A 205 1.90 -12.16 -1.94
N VAL A 206 2.90 -12.25 -2.83
CA VAL A 206 3.43 -13.53 -3.33
C VAL A 206 4.46 -14.12 -2.36
N ASN A 207 5.50 -13.36 -2.05
CA ASN A 207 6.59 -13.76 -1.15
C ASN A 207 6.75 -12.74 -0.01
N PRO A 208 6.20 -12.99 1.19
CA PRO A 208 6.30 -12.06 2.30
C PRO A 208 7.70 -12.02 2.94
N LYS A 209 8.58 -12.99 2.64
CA LYS A 209 9.92 -13.09 3.22
C LYS A 209 10.81 -11.96 2.75
N LEU A 210 11.30 -11.13 3.68
CA LEU A 210 12.21 -10.04 3.37
C LEU A 210 13.63 -10.60 3.16
N PRO A 211 14.33 -10.22 2.07
CA PRO A 211 15.64 -10.78 1.71
C PRO A 211 16.79 -10.11 2.48
N PHE A 212 16.62 -9.99 3.80
CA PHE A 212 17.60 -9.39 4.70
C PHE A 212 17.84 -10.30 5.90
N GLU A 213 19.03 -10.19 6.47
CA GLU A 213 19.37 -10.83 7.73
C GLU A 213 18.57 -10.23 8.90
N ASP A 214 18.48 -10.98 9.99
CA ASP A 214 17.87 -10.52 11.22
C ASP A 214 18.56 -9.24 11.73
N ASN A 215 17.81 -8.33 12.35
CA ASN A 215 18.37 -7.13 12.98
C ASN A 215 19.18 -6.23 12.03
N SER A 216 18.73 -6.10 10.78
CA SER A 216 19.38 -5.28 9.74
C SER A 216 19.01 -3.79 9.77
N PHE A 217 17.85 -3.41 10.33
CA PHE A 217 17.30 -2.06 10.20
C PHE A 217 16.95 -1.42 11.55
N ASP A 218 17.14 -0.10 11.63
CA ASP A 218 16.79 0.73 12.79
C ASP A 218 15.39 1.33 12.64
N VAL A 219 14.96 1.58 11.39
CA VAL A 219 13.63 2.08 11.07
C VAL A 219 13.04 1.34 9.86
N ILE A 220 11.79 0.94 9.96
CA ILE A 220 10.96 0.51 8.84
C ILE A 220 9.85 1.54 8.63
N THR A 221 9.63 1.96 7.38
CA THR A 221 8.45 2.72 6.96
C THR A 221 7.57 1.89 6.03
N ASN A 222 6.27 2.09 6.11
CA ASN A 222 5.30 1.68 5.10
C ASN A 222 4.33 2.85 4.92
N VAL A 223 4.31 3.45 3.72
CA VAL A 223 3.50 4.64 3.44
C VAL A 223 2.40 4.33 2.44
N VAL A 224 1.15 4.59 2.84
CA VAL A 224 -0.08 4.46 2.03
C VAL A 224 -0.20 3.13 1.29
N SER A 225 0.24 2.04 1.93
CA SER A 225 0.35 0.73 1.28
C SER A 225 -0.08 -0.48 2.13
N VAL A 226 -0.26 -0.33 3.44
CA VAL A 226 -0.65 -1.45 4.33
C VAL A 226 -2.01 -2.04 3.97
N ASP A 227 -2.87 -1.22 3.37
CA ASP A 227 -4.22 -1.53 2.89
C ASP A 227 -4.26 -2.52 1.71
N TYR A 228 -3.11 -2.82 1.10
CA TYR A 228 -2.99 -3.79 0.01
C TYR A 228 -2.37 -5.14 0.42
N LEU A 229 -1.96 -5.29 1.68
CA LEU A 229 -1.32 -6.52 2.16
C LEU A 229 -2.35 -7.61 2.46
N THR A 230 -2.29 -8.70 1.70
CA THR A 230 -3.12 -9.91 1.85
C THR A 230 -2.57 -10.90 2.87
N LYS A 231 -1.31 -10.73 3.29
CA LYS A 231 -0.60 -11.57 4.29
C LYS A 231 0.04 -10.72 5.39
N PRO A 232 -0.72 -9.85 6.07
CA PRO A 232 -0.13 -8.83 6.95
C PRO A 232 0.65 -9.44 8.12
N ILE A 233 0.17 -10.55 8.71
CA ILE A 233 0.87 -11.20 9.83
C ILE A 233 2.25 -11.74 9.42
N ASP A 234 2.37 -12.34 8.23
CA ASP A 234 3.66 -12.84 7.75
C ASP A 234 4.62 -11.68 7.46
N VAL A 235 4.12 -10.60 6.87
CA VAL A 235 4.92 -9.40 6.59
C VAL A 235 5.38 -8.72 7.88
N PHE A 236 4.51 -8.59 8.89
CA PHE A 236 4.86 -7.96 10.16
C PHE A 236 5.80 -8.83 11.01
N LYS A 237 5.71 -10.16 10.90
CA LYS A 237 6.72 -11.08 11.49
C LYS A 237 8.09 -10.84 10.86
N GLU A 238 8.16 -10.67 9.55
CA GLU A 238 9.41 -10.35 8.87
C GLU A 238 9.93 -8.96 9.22
N MET A 239 9.05 -7.96 9.38
CA MET A 239 9.43 -6.65 9.91
C MET A 239 10.08 -6.76 11.29
N SER A 240 9.46 -7.53 12.20
CA SER A 240 9.99 -7.82 13.53
C SER A 240 11.37 -8.49 13.45
N ARG A 241 11.51 -9.48 12.56
CA ARG A 241 12.76 -10.20 12.35
C ARG A 241 13.90 -9.27 11.89
N VAL A 242 13.67 -8.44 10.88
CA VAL A 242 14.72 -7.60 10.29
C VAL A 242 14.95 -6.28 11.05
N LEU A 243 14.06 -5.86 11.92
CA LEU A 243 14.31 -4.75 12.84
C LEU A 243 15.34 -5.14 13.90
N LYS A 244 16.24 -4.23 14.23
CA LYS A 244 17.12 -4.32 15.40
C LYS A 244 16.29 -4.20 16.69
N PRO A 245 16.74 -4.76 17.83
CA PRO A 245 16.06 -4.55 19.10
C PRO A 245 15.92 -3.06 19.42
N GLY A 246 14.70 -2.61 19.76
CA GLY A 246 14.38 -1.19 19.95
C GLY A 246 14.17 -0.38 18.65
N GLY A 247 14.33 -0.99 17.48
CA GLY A 247 14.10 -0.38 16.18
C GLY A 247 12.62 -0.04 15.95
N LEU A 248 12.36 1.00 15.16
CA LEU A 248 11.03 1.61 14.99
C LEU A 248 10.35 1.12 13.70
N ALA A 249 9.12 0.64 13.78
CA ALA A 249 8.24 0.44 12.63
C ALA A 249 7.19 1.54 12.57
N VAL A 250 7.08 2.22 11.44
CA VAL A 250 6.09 3.29 11.19
C VAL A 250 5.20 2.90 10.01
N ILE A 251 3.91 2.68 10.29
CA ILE A 251 2.89 2.41 9.27
C ILE A 251 2.05 3.67 9.13
N SER A 252 2.09 4.29 7.96
CA SER A 252 1.35 5.52 7.66
C SER A 252 0.30 5.24 6.58
N PHE A 253 -0.91 5.74 6.78
CA PHE A 253 -2.01 5.51 5.84
C PHE A 253 -2.98 6.69 5.81
N SER A 254 -3.73 6.76 4.71
CA SER A 254 -4.80 7.70 4.47
C SER A 254 -6.07 6.92 4.08
N ASN A 255 -7.18 7.62 3.89
CA ASN A 255 -8.41 7.03 3.31
C ASN A 255 -8.36 6.94 1.77
N ARG A 256 -7.25 7.37 1.16
CA ARG A 256 -6.98 7.27 -0.28
C ARG A 256 -6.42 5.88 -0.58
N CYS A 257 -7.12 5.11 -1.42
CA CYS A 257 -6.64 3.81 -1.87
C CYS A 257 -7.10 3.47 -3.30
N PHE A 258 -6.43 2.51 -3.93
CA PHE A 258 -6.94 1.81 -5.10
C PHE A 258 -7.99 0.79 -4.65
N PHE A 259 -9.26 1.22 -4.59
CA PHE A 259 -10.36 0.44 -4.03
C PHE A 259 -10.43 -1.02 -4.51
N THR A 260 -10.11 -1.29 -5.78
CA THR A 260 -10.17 -2.66 -6.31
C THR A 260 -9.04 -3.57 -5.78
N LYS A 261 -7.91 -2.99 -5.38
CA LYS A 261 -6.73 -3.71 -4.86
C LYS A 261 -6.63 -3.68 -3.34
N ALA A 262 -7.41 -2.84 -2.66
CA ALA A 262 -7.45 -2.82 -1.19
C ALA A 262 -8.14 -4.09 -0.65
N ILE A 263 -7.69 -4.57 0.50
CA ILE A 263 -8.31 -5.71 1.20
C ILE A 263 -9.72 -5.37 1.67
N SER A 264 -10.59 -6.38 1.71
CA SER A 264 -12.03 -6.21 1.93
C SER A 264 -12.32 -5.55 3.28
N ILE A 265 -11.60 -5.92 4.33
CA ILE A 265 -11.75 -5.31 5.66
C ILE A 265 -11.45 -3.82 5.63
N TRP A 266 -10.43 -3.40 4.87
CA TRP A 266 -10.10 -1.98 4.72
C TRP A 266 -11.23 -1.22 4.03
N THR A 267 -11.75 -1.77 2.93
CA THR A 267 -12.85 -1.13 2.16
C THR A 267 -14.20 -1.13 2.88
N SER A 268 -14.37 -1.91 3.94
CA SER A 268 -15.61 -2.06 4.70
C SER A 268 -15.63 -1.34 6.05
N THR A 269 -14.53 -0.69 6.43
CA THR A 269 -14.33 -0.07 7.76
C THR A 269 -13.83 1.37 7.64
N GLY A 270 -13.83 2.11 8.76
CA GLY A 270 -13.41 3.52 8.81
C GLY A 270 -12.01 3.72 9.42
N ASP A 271 -11.53 4.96 9.43
CA ASP A 271 -10.15 5.31 9.82
C ASP A 271 -9.75 4.84 11.23
N ALA A 272 -10.68 4.89 12.21
CA ALA A 272 -10.44 4.39 13.56
C ALA A 272 -10.30 2.86 13.59
N ASP A 273 -11.10 2.16 12.78
CA ASP A 273 -10.98 0.70 12.63
C ASP A 273 -9.66 0.35 11.92
N HIS A 274 -9.23 1.14 10.93
CA HIS A 274 -7.94 0.95 10.27
C HIS A 274 -6.77 1.03 11.26
N ALA A 275 -6.81 1.98 12.20
CA ALA A 275 -5.82 2.04 13.28
C ALA A 275 -5.85 0.78 14.17
N MET A 276 -7.05 0.27 14.52
CA MET A 276 -7.19 -1.01 15.23
C MET A 276 -6.62 -2.19 14.44
N ILE A 277 -6.92 -2.25 13.14
CA ILE A 277 -6.51 -3.33 12.24
C ILE A 277 -4.97 -3.39 12.16
N VAL A 278 -4.31 -2.24 11.95
CA VAL A 278 -2.85 -2.18 11.92
C VAL A 278 -2.26 -2.46 13.30
N GLY A 279 -2.87 -1.98 14.38
CA GLY A 279 -2.48 -2.33 15.75
C GLY A 279 -2.56 -3.83 16.03
N ALA A 280 -3.60 -4.50 15.52
CA ALA A 280 -3.73 -5.95 15.61
C ALA A 280 -2.59 -6.65 14.86
N TYR A 281 -2.19 -6.16 13.68
CA TYR A 281 -1.05 -6.74 12.96
C TYR A 281 0.24 -6.71 13.78
N PHE A 282 0.55 -5.59 14.43
CA PHE A 282 1.68 -5.50 15.37
C PHE A 282 1.54 -6.49 16.54
N HIS A 283 0.37 -6.52 17.19
CA HIS A 283 0.12 -7.38 18.34
C HIS A 283 0.28 -8.88 18.01
N TYR A 284 -0.40 -9.35 16.96
CA TYR A 284 -0.45 -10.77 16.62
C TYR A 284 0.76 -11.27 15.81
N ALA A 285 1.52 -10.37 15.16
CA ALA A 285 2.82 -10.74 14.60
C ALA A 285 3.83 -11.06 15.70
N GLY A 286 3.74 -10.36 16.85
CA GLY A 286 4.62 -10.53 17.99
C GLY A 286 6.01 -9.89 17.82
N GLY A 287 6.75 -9.80 18.91
CA GLY A 287 8.09 -9.18 18.95
C GLY A 287 8.10 -7.65 18.99
N PHE A 288 6.93 -7.02 19.12
CA PHE A 288 6.76 -5.57 19.22
C PHE A 288 6.29 -5.14 20.62
N GLU A 289 6.62 -3.91 20.99
CA GLU A 289 5.97 -3.19 22.09
C GLU A 289 4.48 -2.96 21.77
N PRO A 290 3.63 -2.64 22.77
CA PRO A 290 2.25 -2.26 22.51
C PRO A 290 2.17 -1.13 21.47
N PRO A 291 1.43 -1.33 20.35
CA PRO A 291 1.39 -0.36 19.27
C PRO A 291 0.66 0.91 19.69
N GLN A 292 1.07 2.04 19.11
CA GLN A 292 0.51 3.36 19.35
C GLN A 292 -0.01 3.96 18.06
N ALA A 293 -1.06 4.76 18.14
CA ALA A 293 -1.65 5.45 17.00
C ALA A 293 -1.61 6.97 17.22
N VAL A 294 -1.42 7.73 16.15
CA VAL A 294 -1.52 9.19 16.15
C VAL A 294 -2.21 9.71 14.89
N ASP A 295 -3.06 10.72 15.06
CA ASP A 295 -3.68 11.47 13.96
C ASP A 295 -2.83 12.71 13.63
N ILE A 296 -2.15 12.64 12.48
CA ILE A 296 -1.37 13.75 11.94
C ILE A 296 -2.10 14.48 10.80
N SER A 297 -3.41 14.22 10.63
CA SER A 297 -4.21 14.77 9.54
C SER A 297 -4.11 16.31 9.49
N PRO A 298 -3.69 16.88 8.36
CA PRO A 298 -3.77 18.30 8.14
C PRO A 298 -5.22 18.69 7.82
N ASN A 299 -5.61 19.90 8.23
CA ASN A 299 -6.88 20.55 7.87
C ASN A 299 -8.08 19.58 7.67
N PRO A 300 -8.57 18.92 8.73
CA PRO A 300 -9.61 17.89 8.61
C PRO A 300 -10.80 18.32 7.74
N GLY A 301 -11.17 17.48 6.78
CA GLY A 301 -12.26 17.74 5.82
C GLY A 301 -11.90 18.65 4.64
N ARG A 302 -10.64 19.11 4.54
CA ARG A 302 -10.13 19.93 3.42
C ARG A 302 -8.91 19.35 2.73
N SER A 303 -8.18 18.49 3.41
CA SER A 303 -7.08 17.70 2.86
C SER A 303 -7.24 16.24 3.20
N ASP A 304 -6.47 15.40 2.50
CA ASP A 304 -6.40 13.98 2.80
C ASP A 304 -5.99 13.77 4.27
N PRO A 305 -6.68 12.88 5.01
CA PRO A 305 -6.26 12.55 6.36
C PRO A 305 -4.96 11.75 6.33
N MET A 306 -4.25 11.74 7.45
CA MET A 306 -3.01 11.01 7.59
C MET A 306 -2.87 10.48 9.02
N TYR A 307 -2.78 9.16 9.13
CA TYR A 307 -2.70 8.44 10.39
C TYR A 307 -1.40 7.65 10.44
N ILE A 308 -0.84 7.53 11.64
CA ILE A 308 0.30 6.68 11.91
C ILE A 308 -0.09 5.64 12.94
N VAL A 309 0.26 4.39 12.68
CA VAL A 309 0.39 3.36 13.71
C VAL A 309 1.84 2.92 13.75
N TYR A 310 2.44 2.95 14.92
CA TYR A 310 3.85 2.62 15.09
C TYR A 310 4.07 1.73 16.32
N SER A 311 5.17 0.99 16.28
CA SER A 311 5.68 0.26 17.44
C SER A 311 7.19 0.08 17.32
N LYS A 312 7.83 -0.26 18.44
CA LYS A 312 9.23 -0.66 18.47
C LYS A 312 9.37 -2.16 18.62
N LYS A 313 10.41 -2.75 18.03
CA LYS A 313 10.80 -4.13 18.36
C LYS A 313 11.20 -4.21 19.83
N LEU A 314 10.73 -5.23 20.54
CA LEU A 314 11.14 -5.48 21.92
C LEU A 314 12.65 -5.57 22.04
N ALA A 315 13.23 -4.92 23.05
CA ALA A 315 14.69 -4.90 23.26
C ALA A 315 15.30 -6.28 23.57
N THR A 316 14.48 -7.26 23.92
CA THR A 316 14.88 -8.62 24.31
C THR A 316 14.50 -9.69 23.28
N ALA A 317 13.97 -9.29 22.11
CA ALA A 317 13.49 -10.20 21.07
C ALA A 317 14.60 -10.61 20.09
#